data_AF-A0A946INX6-F1
#
_entry.id   AF-A0A946INX6-F1
#
_cell.length_a   1.000
_cell.length_b   1.000
_cell.length_c   1.000
_cell.angle_alpha   90.00
_cell.angle_beta   90.00
_cell.angle_gamma   90.00
#
_symmetry.space_group_name_H-M   'P 1'
#
loop_
_entity.id
_entity.type
_entity.pdbx_description
1 polymer ?
#
loop_
_entity_poly.entity_id
_entity_poly.type
_entity_poly.pdbx_seq_one_letter_code
_entity_poly.pdbx_strand_id
1 'polypeptide(L)'
;KGKEKEDVLLYCTGGIRCEKTSAYLKHHGFKNVSQLHGGIIDYVRQLEKDKSLENKFEGKNFVFDERRGERISDNIISTCHQCDNSCDTHVNCKNENCNLLFLQCLSCQEKHKNCCSAECIEVIHLSKEERLKLRKGIENKKMYHSHSKVTLNLKALK
;
A
#
# COMPACT_ATOMS: atom_id res chain seq x y z
N LYS A 1 -22.44 -4.64 -13.91
CA LYS A 1 -23.60 -5.11 -14.71
C LYS A 1 -24.36 -3.89 -15.18
N GLY A 2 -24.65 -3.76 -16.47
CA GLY A 2 -25.27 -2.58 -17.09
C GLY A 2 -24.29 -1.53 -17.66
N LYS A 3 -22.99 -1.78 -17.59
CA LYS A 3 -21.91 -0.90 -18.07
C LYS A 3 -21.01 -1.55 -19.12
N GLU A 4 -21.46 -2.65 -19.72
CA GLU A 4 -20.68 -3.50 -20.62
C GLU A 4 -20.26 -2.80 -21.93
N LYS A 5 -20.88 -1.65 -22.23
CA LYS A 5 -20.57 -0.80 -23.39
C LYS A 5 -19.64 0.37 -23.06
N GLU A 6 -19.34 0.62 -21.78
CA GLU A 6 -18.44 1.71 -21.38
C GLU A 6 -16.99 1.35 -21.69
N ASP A 7 -16.17 2.36 -21.94
CA ASP A 7 -14.72 2.20 -22.11
C ASP A 7 -14.07 1.92 -20.75
N VAL A 8 -13.30 0.83 -20.69
CA VAL A 8 -12.58 0.41 -19.49
C VAL A 8 -11.09 0.45 -19.77
N LEU A 9 -10.37 1.31 -19.05
CA LEU A 9 -8.91 1.31 -19.03
C LEU A 9 -8.40 0.64 -17.75
N LEU A 10 -7.64 -0.44 -17.90
CA LEU A 10 -7.03 -1.16 -16.80
C LEU A 10 -5.55 -0.80 -16.65
N TYR A 11 -5.10 -0.64 -15.41
CA TYR A 11 -3.67 -0.55 -15.12
C TYR A 11 -3.35 -1.20 -13.78
N CYS A 12 -2.11 -1.67 -13.64
CA CYS A 12 -1.54 -2.14 -12.39
C CYS A 12 -0.02 -1.90 -12.44
N THR A 13 0.70 -2.22 -11.36
CA THR A 13 2.15 -1.99 -11.26
C THR A 13 2.92 -2.49 -12.49
N GLY A 14 2.74 -3.76 -12.89
CA GLY A 14 3.50 -4.39 -13.98
C GLY A 14 2.66 -5.12 -15.04
N GLY A 15 1.38 -4.74 -15.21
CA GLY A 15 0.50 -5.30 -16.25
C GLY A 15 -0.14 -6.67 -15.97
N ILE A 16 0.50 -7.58 -15.24
CA ILE A 16 0.03 -8.99 -15.13
C ILE A 16 -1.39 -9.19 -14.56
N ARG A 17 -1.85 -8.30 -13.65
CA ARG A 17 -3.23 -8.36 -13.14
C ARG A 17 -4.24 -7.88 -14.18
N CYS A 18 -3.85 -6.94 -15.03
CA CYS A 18 -4.67 -6.43 -16.12
C CYS A 18 -4.90 -7.50 -17.18
N GLU A 19 -3.92 -8.34 -17.49
CA GLU A 19 -4.10 -9.47 -18.42
C GLU A 19 -5.28 -10.37 -18.01
N LYS A 20 -5.26 -10.84 -16.76
CA LYS A 20 -6.32 -11.69 -16.22
C LYS A 20 -7.67 -10.97 -16.16
N THR A 21 -7.67 -9.72 -15.71
CA THR A 21 -8.90 -8.92 -15.55
C THR A 21 -9.50 -8.57 -16.91
N SER A 22 -8.68 -8.25 -17.91
CA SER A 22 -9.08 -7.95 -19.27
C SER A 22 -9.76 -9.16 -19.91
N ALA A 23 -9.16 -10.35 -19.79
CA ALA A 23 -9.77 -11.60 -20.25
C ALA A 23 -11.12 -11.87 -19.56
N TYR A 24 -11.18 -11.69 -18.23
CA TYR A 24 -12.41 -11.86 -17.45
C TYR A 24 -13.53 -10.91 -17.91
N LEU A 25 -13.24 -9.61 -18.03
CA LEU A 25 -14.24 -8.62 -18.45
C LEU A 25 -14.76 -8.89 -19.87
N LYS A 26 -13.85 -9.21 -20.81
CA LYS A 26 -14.23 -9.58 -22.18
C LYS A 26 -15.13 -10.82 -22.20
N HIS A 27 -14.80 -11.85 -21.41
CA HIS A 27 -15.65 -13.04 -21.26
C HIS A 27 -17.06 -12.71 -20.72
N HIS A 28 -17.16 -11.70 -19.86
CA HIS A 28 -18.44 -11.21 -19.32
C HIS A 28 -19.11 -10.10 -20.17
N GLY A 29 -18.72 -9.96 -21.44
CA GLY A 29 -19.43 -9.13 -22.41
C GLY A 29 -19.02 -7.66 -22.46
N PHE A 30 -17.98 -7.25 -21.72
CA PHE A 30 -17.40 -5.92 -21.88
C PHE A 30 -16.66 -5.83 -23.22
N LYS A 31 -17.04 -4.87 -24.04
CA LYS A 31 -16.53 -4.76 -25.42
C LYS A 31 -15.26 -3.92 -25.52
N ASN A 32 -15.22 -2.82 -24.78
CA ASN A 32 -14.17 -1.80 -24.91
C ASN A 32 -13.21 -1.88 -23.71
N VAL A 33 -12.38 -2.92 -23.67
CA VAL A 33 -11.42 -3.12 -22.58
C VAL A 33 -9.99 -2.92 -23.11
N SER A 34 -9.38 -1.83 -22.65
CA SER A 34 -8.00 -1.44 -22.91
C SER A 34 -7.17 -1.57 -21.64
N GLN A 35 -5.86 -1.69 -21.77
CA GLN A 35 -4.95 -1.76 -20.64
C GLN A 35 -3.65 -1.01 -20.91
N LEU A 36 -3.02 -0.51 -19.85
CA LEU A 36 -1.69 0.05 -19.90
C LEU A 36 -0.67 -1.07 -20.06
N HIS A 37 -0.12 -1.22 -21.27
CA HIS A 37 0.88 -2.23 -21.57
C HIS A 37 2.13 -2.05 -20.68
N GLY A 38 2.63 -3.14 -20.09
CA GLY A 38 3.75 -3.08 -19.13
C GLY A 38 3.43 -2.43 -17.79
N GLY A 39 2.21 -1.91 -17.61
CA GLY A 39 1.76 -1.28 -16.36
C GLY A 39 2.44 0.05 -16.06
N ILE A 40 2.31 0.49 -14.81
CA ILE A 40 2.85 1.76 -14.32
C ILE A 40 4.39 1.81 -14.49
N ILE A 41 5.09 0.69 -14.28
CA ILE A 41 6.55 0.65 -14.41
C ILE A 41 7.00 0.98 -15.84
N ASP A 42 6.33 0.42 -16.86
CA ASP A 42 6.67 0.75 -18.25
C ASP A 42 6.24 2.16 -18.64
N TYR A 43 5.10 2.63 -18.14
CA TYR A 43 4.65 4.01 -18.31
C TYR A 43 5.70 5.03 -17.83
N VAL A 44 6.27 4.84 -16.63
CA VAL A 44 7.35 5.71 -16.13
C VAL A 44 8.56 5.68 -17.04
N ARG A 45 8.97 4.49 -17.51
CA ARG A 45 10.09 4.37 -18.47
C ARG A 45 9.82 5.11 -19.78
N GLN A 46 8.59 5.18 -20.25
CA GLN A 46 8.21 5.93 -21.44
C GLN A 46 8.28 7.44 -21.19
N LEU A 47 7.79 7.93 -20.04
CA LEU A 47 7.93 9.35 -19.61
C LEU A 47 9.40 9.78 -19.47
N GLU A 48 10.27 8.87 -19.05
CA GLU A 48 11.71 9.14 -18.96
C GLU A 48 12.36 9.30 -20.33
N LYS A 49 11.96 8.45 -21.29
CA LYS A 49 12.47 8.42 -22.66
C LYS A 49 11.93 9.55 -23.54
N ASP A 50 10.67 9.92 -23.35
CA ASP A 50 9.98 10.94 -24.14
C ASP A 50 9.41 12.03 -23.23
N LYS A 51 10.09 13.18 -23.21
CA LYS A 51 9.71 14.35 -22.41
C LYS A 51 8.52 15.11 -22.96
N SER A 52 8.02 14.78 -24.15
CA SER A 52 6.78 15.36 -24.68
C SER A 52 5.53 14.73 -24.05
N LEU A 53 5.66 13.54 -23.46
CA LEU A 53 4.58 12.86 -22.77
C LEU A 53 4.29 13.52 -21.42
N GLU A 54 3.02 13.82 -21.18
CA GLU A 54 2.57 14.37 -19.90
C GLU A 54 2.41 13.26 -18.85
N ASN A 55 2.96 13.48 -17.66
CA ASN A 55 2.74 12.59 -16.53
C ASN A 55 1.35 12.81 -15.91
N LYS A 56 0.49 11.79 -15.98
CA LYS A 56 -0.86 11.77 -15.42
C LYS A 56 -0.94 10.98 -14.11
N PHE A 57 0.15 10.37 -13.66
CA PHE A 57 0.18 9.62 -12.42
C PHE A 57 0.46 10.55 -11.24
N GLU A 58 -0.37 10.44 -10.19
CA GLU A 58 -0.20 11.23 -8.97
C GLU A 58 0.40 10.42 -7.82
N GLY A 59 1.57 10.88 -7.35
CA GLY A 59 2.27 10.42 -6.16
C GLY A 59 3.16 9.22 -6.37
N LYS A 60 3.05 8.25 -5.45
CA LYS A 60 3.99 7.14 -5.31
C LYS A 60 3.32 5.81 -5.67
N ASN A 61 3.93 5.06 -6.59
CA ASN A 61 3.48 3.73 -6.94
C ASN A 61 4.01 2.69 -5.96
N PHE A 62 3.14 1.91 -5.35
CA PHE A 62 3.53 0.84 -4.43
C PHE A 62 4.18 -0.33 -5.19
N VAL A 63 5.34 -0.78 -4.68
CA VAL A 63 6.04 -1.97 -5.20
C VAL A 63 6.23 -3.00 -4.09
N PHE A 64 6.18 -4.28 -4.47
CA PHE A 64 6.12 -5.41 -3.54
C PHE A 64 7.53 -5.91 -3.17
N ASP A 65 8.41 -4.99 -2.78
CA ASP A 65 9.76 -5.27 -2.29
C ASP A 65 10.19 -4.24 -1.23
N GLU A 66 11.44 -4.29 -0.78
CA GLU A 66 11.96 -3.42 0.28
C GLU A 66 11.88 -1.92 -0.03
N ARG A 67 11.79 -1.53 -1.31
CA ARG A 67 11.63 -0.13 -1.71
C ARG A 67 10.28 0.43 -1.28
N ARG A 68 9.25 -0.44 -1.16
CA ARG A 68 7.83 -0.16 -0.78
C ARG A 68 7.11 0.88 -1.65
N GLY A 69 7.81 1.56 -2.55
CA GLY A 69 7.23 2.30 -3.64
C GLY A 69 8.25 3.14 -4.38
N GLU A 70 7.89 3.55 -5.58
CA GLU A 70 8.66 4.42 -6.47
C GLU A 70 7.91 5.74 -6.63
N ARG A 71 8.60 6.86 -6.43
CA ARG A 71 7.99 8.18 -6.62
C ARG A 71 7.87 8.44 -8.12
N ILE A 72 6.66 8.75 -8.57
CA ILE A 72 6.36 9.03 -9.99
C ILE A 72 6.02 10.50 -10.18
N SER A 73 5.34 11.12 -9.21
CA SER A 73 5.20 12.58 -9.15
C SER A 73 5.39 13.12 -7.73
N ASP A 74 5.53 14.43 -7.62
CA ASP A 74 5.77 15.11 -6.34
C ASP A 74 4.52 15.22 -5.46
N ASN A 75 3.35 14.87 -5.99
CA ASN A 75 2.09 14.95 -5.26
C ASN A 75 2.09 13.93 -4.11
N ILE A 76 1.72 14.37 -2.91
CA ILE A 76 1.43 13.47 -1.80
C ILE A 76 -0.09 13.40 -1.65
N ILE A 77 -0.67 12.25 -2.00
CA ILE A 77 -2.12 12.04 -2.03
C ILE A 77 -2.66 11.36 -0.76
N SER A 78 -1.82 11.22 0.26
CA SER A 78 -2.12 10.47 1.48
C SER A 78 -1.61 11.17 2.74
N THR A 79 -2.06 10.68 3.89
CA THR A 79 -1.69 11.22 5.19
C THR A 79 -1.20 10.11 6.12
N CYS A 80 -0.40 10.50 7.10
CA CYS A 80 0.05 9.62 8.18
C CYS A 80 -1.16 9.11 8.96
N HIS A 81 -1.24 7.79 9.15
CA HIS A 81 -2.37 7.18 9.86
C HIS A 81 -2.42 7.50 11.37
N GLN A 82 -1.40 8.17 11.92
CA GLN A 82 -1.28 8.45 13.35
C GLN A 82 -1.40 9.94 13.71
N CYS A 83 -0.96 10.83 12.82
CA CYS A 83 -0.97 12.27 13.07
C CYS A 83 -1.66 13.09 11.98
N ASP A 84 -2.14 12.45 10.91
CA ASP A 84 -2.81 13.08 9.77
C ASP A 84 -1.96 14.05 8.93
N ASN A 85 -0.69 14.25 9.27
CA ASN A 85 0.24 15.03 8.44
C ASN A 85 0.43 14.37 7.06
N SER A 86 0.61 15.18 6.03
CA SER A 86 0.91 14.71 4.67
C SER A 86 2.11 13.76 4.66
N CYS A 87 1.91 12.53 4.17
CA CYS A 87 2.97 11.56 3.96
C CYS A 87 2.49 10.40 3.08
N ASP A 88 3.42 9.77 2.36
CA ASP A 88 3.17 8.58 1.53
C ASP A 88 4.20 7.46 1.78
N THR A 89 4.89 7.53 2.93
CA THR A 89 5.85 6.52 3.36
C THR A 89 5.13 5.34 3.98
N HIS A 90 5.15 4.21 3.26
CA HIS A 90 4.73 2.92 3.76
C HIS A 90 5.80 2.32 4.67
N VAL A 91 5.38 1.84 5.83
CA VAL A 91 6.22 1.11 6.79
C VAL A 91 5.50 -0.12 7.30
N ASN A 92 6.26 -1.16 7.65
CA ASN A 92 5.74 -2.28 8.43
C ASN A 92 5.94 -1.98 9.91
N CYS A 93 4.93 -2.29 10.74
CA CYS A 93 5.06 -2.23 12.19
C CYS A 93 6.26 -3.06 12.65
N LYS A 94 7.12 -2.46 13.48
CA LYS A 94 8.36 -3.08 13.99
C LYS A 94 8.10 -4.35 14.81
N ASN A 95 6.92 -4.46 15.43
CA ASN A 95 6.45 -5.71 15.99
C ASN A 95 6.16 -6.72 14.86
N GLU A 96 7.08 -7.64 14.61
CA GLU A 96 6.97 -8.67 13.56
C GLU A 96 5.72 -9.56 13.70
N ASN A 97 5.20 -9.72 14.92
CA ASN A 97 3.96 -10.47 15.12
C ASN A 97 2.74 -9.69 14.60
N CYS A 98 2.79 -8.36 14.61
CA CYS A 98 1.78 -7.50 14.02
C CYS A 98 2.01 -7.37 12.50
N ASN A 99 3.21 -6.93 12.11
CA ASN A 99 3.62 -6.71 10.72
C ASN A 99 2.62 -5.92 9.86
N LEU A 100 1.81 -5.05 10.49
CA LEU A 100 0.86 -4.21 9.78
C LEU A 100 1.62 -3.25 8.87
N LEU A 101 1.27 -3.22 7.58
CA LEU A 101 1.73 -2.23 6.62
C LEU A 101 0.83 -0.99 6.71
N PHE A 102 1.40 0.18 6.97
CA PHE A 102 0.65 1.44 7.13
C PHE A 102 1.48 2.67 6.73
N LEU A 103 0.84 3.83 6.64
CA LEU A 103 1.51 5.11 6.36
C LEU A 103 1.96 5.78 7.65
N GLN A 104 3.25 6.06 7.77
CA GLN A 104 3.85 6.71 8.93
C GLN A 104 4.90 7.74 8.51
N CYS A 105 4.69 9.00 8.88
CA CYS A 105 5.68 10.06 8.67
C CYS A 105 6.91 9.87 9.59
N LEU A 106 8.03 10.50 9.23
CA LEU A 106 9.31 10.35 9.96
C LEU A 106 9.19 10.69 11.45
N SER A 107 8.50 11.78 11.80
CA SER A 107 8.31 12.17 13.21
C SER A 107 7.52 11.13 14.00
N CYS A 108 6.52 10.50 13.39
CA CYS A 108 5.79 9.40 14.00
C CYS A 108 6.62 8.11 14.08
N GLN A 109 7.49 7.83 13.12
CA GLN A 109 8.41 6.69 13.19
C GLN A 109 9.35 6.81 14.39
N GLU A 110 9.92 8.00 14.63
CA GLU A 110 10.78 8.26 15.79
C GLU A 110 10.00 8.18 17.11
N LYS A 111 8.84 8.85 17.17
CA LYS A 111 7.98 8.91 18.36
C LYS A 111 7.42 7.54 18.76
N HIS A 112 6.98 6.75 17.79
CA HIS A 112 6.30 5.48 18.01
C HIS A 112 7.18 4.27 17.68
N LYS A 113 8.50 4.46 17.54
CA LYS A 113 9.49 3.39 17.29
C LYS A 113 9.09 2.49 16.11
N ASN A 114 8.57 3.11 15.05
CA ASN A 114 8.09 2.43 13.85
C ASN A 114 6.98 1.38 14.13
N CYS A 115 6.16 1.60 15.18
CA CYS A 115 5.04 0.74 15.55
C CYS A 115 3.70 1.40 15.24
N CYS A 116 2.69 0.57 14.96
CA CYS A 116 1.34 1.03 14.63
C CYS A 116 0.51 1.41 15.87
N SER A 117 0.82 0.82 17.04
CA SER A 117 0.05 0.99 18.27
C SER A 117 0.92 1.00 19.55
N ALA A 118 0.33 1.38 20.69
CA ALA A 118 0.99 1.43 22.00
C ALA A 118 1.40 0.03 22.46
N GLU A 119 0.50 -0.93 22.28
CA GLU A 119 0.72 -2.34 22.58
C GLU A 119 1.88 -2.90 21.73
N CYS A 120 1.99 -2.46 20.46
CA CYS A 120 3.13 -2.85 19.64
C CYS A 120 4.45 -2.23 20.12
N ILE A 121 4.42 -1.01 20.68
CA ILE A 121 5.59 -0.41 21.33
C ILE A 121 6.00 -1.24 22.54
N GLU A 122 5.07 -1.65 23.39
CA GLU A 122 5.38 -2.50 24.54
C GLU A 122 6.00 -3.84 24.12
N VAL A 123 5.42 -4.49 23.10
CA VAL A 123 5.92 -5.79 22.60
C VAL A 123 7.35 -5.70 22.06
N ILE A 124 7.74 -4.61 21.42
CA ILE A 124 9.13 -4.45 20.93
C ILE A 124 10.13 -4.12 22.05
N HIS A 125 9.70 -3.90 23.29
CA HIS A 125 10.59 -3.75 24.45
C HIS A 125 10.75 -5.04 25.25
N LEU A 126 9.87 -6.04 25.05
CA LEU A 126 10.00 -7.37 25.67
C LEU A 126 11.30 -8.07 25.27
N SER A 127 11.74 -9.04 26.07
CA SER A 127 12.89 -9.88 25.74
C SER A 127 12.64 -10.71 24.47
N LYS A 128 13.72 -11.16 23.81
CA LYS A 128 13.61 -12.00 22.61
C LYS A 128 12.80 -13.28 22.88
N GLU A 129 12.97 -13.88 24.06
CA GLU A 129 12.25 -15.09 24.45
C GLU A 129 10.74 -14.85 24.59
N GLU A 130 10.34 -13.75 25.22
CA GLU A 130 8.93 -13.37 25.35
C GLU A 130 8.29 -13.07 24.00
N ARG A 131 8.99 -12.35 23.11
CA ARG A 131 8.49 -12.11 21.74
C ARG A 131 8.29 -13.41 20.95
N LEU A 132 9.20 -14.38 21.11
CA LEU A 132 9.09 -15.69 20.49
C LEU A 132 7.92 -16.49 21.08
N LYS A 133 7.68 -16.40 22.40
CA LYS A 133 6.50 -17.01 23.04
C LYS A 133 5.20 -16.41 22.48
N LEU A 134 5.12 -15.08 22.34
CA LEU A 134 3.96 -14.41 21.74
C LEU A 134 3.73 -14.80 20.26
N ARG A 135 4.78 -15.23 19.55
CA ARG A 135 4.70 -15.72 18.17
C ARG A 135 4.24 -17.18 18.09
N LYS A 136 4.60 -17.99 19.10
CA LYS A 136 4.20 -19.39 19.22
C LYS A 136 2.76 -19.48 19.73
N GLY A 137 1.81 -19.74 18.85
CA GLY A 137 0.47 -20.21 19.24
C GLY A 137 -0.64 -19.17 19.31
N ILE A 138 -0.92 -18.47 18.20
CA ILE A 138 -2.26 -17.96 17.94
C ILE A 138 -2.77 -18.65 16.69
N GLU A 139 -3.34 -19.84 16.87
CA GLU A 139 -4.24 -20.43 15.88
C GLU A 139 -5.42 -19.46 15.72
N ASN A 140 -5.62 -18.92 14.52
CA ASN A 140 -6.70 -17.99 14.18
C ASN A 140 -6.52 -16.55 14.70
N LYS A 141 -5.47 -15.84 14.25
CA LYS A 141 -5.60 -14.38 14.16
C LYS A 141 -6.78 -14.08 13.23
N LYS A 142 -7.80 -13.37 13.72
CA LYS A 142 -8.82 -12.74 12.87
C LYS A 142 -8.07 -12.02 11.75
N MET A 143 -8.21 -12.50 10.52
CA MET A 143 -7.61 -11.86 9.37
C MET A 143 -8.25 -10.46 9.30
N TYR A 144 -7.47 -9.41 9.52
CA TYR A 144 -7.98 -8.05 9.39
C TYR A 144 -8.44 -7.91 7.93
N HIS A 145 -9.75 -7.89 7.72
CA HIS A 145 -10.32 -7.63 6.41
C HIS A 145 -9.94 -6.19 6.04
N SER A 146 -9.09 -6.06 5.02
CA SER A 146 -8.33 -4.85 4.65
C SER A 146 -9.15 -3.63 4.24
N HIS A 147 -10.46 -3.65 4.43
CA HIS A 147 -11.38 -2.62 3.96
C HIS A 147 -11.78 -1.60 5.03
N SER A 148 -11.60 -1.90 6.33
CA SER A 148 -11.78 -0.91 7.40
C SER A 148 -10.46 -0.21 7.69
N LYS A 149 -10.38 1.11 7.47
CA LYS A 149 -9.28 1.93 7.97
C LYS A 149 -9.17 1.72 9.49
N VAL A 150 -8.10 1.08 9.94
CA VAL A 150 -7.80 1.00 11.37
C VAL A 150 -7.32 2.39 11.79
N THR A 151 -8.02 3.03 12.72
CA THR A 151 -7.55 4.30 13.30
C THR A 151 -6.35 4.00 14.18
N LEU A 152 -5.15 4.33 13.71
CA LEU A 152 -3.88 4.10 14.42
C LEU A 152 -3.49 5.30 15.29
N ASN A 153 -4.45 6.12 15.67
CA ASN A 153 -4.19 7.36 16.37
C ASN A 153 -3.76 7.10 17.82
N LEU A 154 -2.46 7.21 18.07
CA LEU A 154 -1.84 7.03 19.38
C LEU A 154 -1.90 8.27 20.28
N LYS A 155 -2.73 9.27 19.96
CA LYS A 155 -2.95 10.47 20.79
C LYS A 155 -3.52 10.15 22.20
N ALA A 156 -3.88 8.89 22.48
CA ALA A 156 -4.37 8.44 23.79
C ALA A 156 -3.27 8.09 24.81
N LEU A 157 -1.99 8.04 24.45
CA LEU A 157 -0.91 7.94 25.43
C LEU A 157 -0.56 9.35 25.96
N LYS A 158 -1.34 9.83 26.92
CA LYS A 158 -0.97 10.94 27.81
C LYS A 158 -0.51 10.39 29.14
#